data_AF-A0A355E3Z1-F1
#
_entry.id   AF-A0A355E3Z1-F1
#
_cell.length_a   1.000
_cell.length_b   1.000
_cell.length_c   1.000
_cell.angle_alpha   90.00
_cell.angle_beta   90.00
_cell.angle_gamma   90.00
#
_symmetry.space_group_name_H-M   'P 1'
#
loop_
_entity.id
_entity.type
_entity.pdbx_description
1 polymer ?
#
loop_
_entity_poly.entity_id
_entity_poly.type
_entity_poly.pdbx_seq_one_letter_code
_entity_poly.pdbx_strand_id
1 'polypeptide(L)'
;MDATDHSAPAIAEKSPIGMADSQLPEISVRVFDNQSGVIPASIRMTLDGEVVVDAANIGSHYDASDGTVSYTPPTAFEAGSVHLVSIQADHFATNPADKVTSADTWGFSVP
;
A
#
# COMPACT_ATOMS: atom_id res chain seq x y z
N MET A 1 -6.71 -14.93 -25.75
CA MET A 1 -5.68 -14.18 -24.99
C MET A 1 -5.60 -14.86 -23.65
N ASP A 2 -4.41 -15.26 -23.23
CA ASP A 2 -4.24 -16.02 -21.99
C ASP A 2 -4.35 -15.03 -20.81
N ALA A 3 -5.33 -15.23 -19.94
CA ALA A 3 -5.58 -14.38 -18.77
C ALA A 3 -4.74 -14.83 -17.56
N THR A 4 -3.59 -15.45 -17.84
CA THR A 4 -2.76 -16.14 -16.87
C THR A 4 -1.56 -15.26 -16.51
N ASP A 5 -1.39 -15.03 -15.21
CA ASP A 5 -0.26 -14.36 -14.60
C ASP A 5 0.17 -15.19 -13.38
N HIS A 6 1.43 -15.61 -13.33
CA HIS A 6 1.94 -16.43 -12.24
C HIS A 6 2.61 -15.64 -11.12
N SER A 7 2.72 -14.31 -11.24
CA SER A 7 3.18 -13.44 -10.15
C SER A 7 1.98 -12.84 -9.42
N ALA A 8 2.07 -12.80 -8.10
CA ALA A 8 1.20 -11.91 -7.33
C ALA A 8 1.80 -10.50 -7.36
N PRO A 9 1.00 -9.44 -7.12
CA PRO A 9 1.53 -8.09 -6.98
C PRO A 9 2.62 -8.06 -5.90
N ALA A 10 3.72 -7.37 -6.15
CA ALA A 10 4.76 -7.15 -5.17
C ALA A 10 4.45 -5.90 -4.34
N ILE A 11 4.67 -6.01 -3.03
CA ILE A 11 4.60 -4.91 -2.06
C ILE A 11 6.00 -4.70 -1.50
N ALA A 12 6.59 -3.53 -1.70
CA ALA A 12 7.98 -3.25 -1.35
C ALA A 12 8.18 -1.80 -0.90
N GLU A 13 9.41 -1.46 -0.48
CA GLU A 13 9.82 -0.07 -0.18
C GLU A 13 8.92 0.65 0.84
N LYS A 14 8.39 -0.12 1.81
CA LYS A 14 7.55 0.39 2.89
C LYS A 14 8.33 1.41 3.72
N SER A 15 7.69 2.55 4.01
CA SER A 15 8.21 3.59 4.87
C SER A 15 7.06 4.27 5.63
N PRO A 16 7.24 4.67 6.88
CA PRO A 16 8.35 4.31 7.77
C PRO A 16 8.26 2.83 8.20
N ILE A 17 9.41 2.26 8.60
CA ILE A 17 9.48 0.96 9.29
C ILE A 17 10.27 1.16 10.58
N GLY A 18 9.76 0.64 11.70
CA GLY A 18 10.46 0.74 12.98
C GLY A 18 10.21 2.09 13.63
N MET A 19 10.89 3.16 13.23
CA MET A 19 10.73 4.50 13.80
C MET A 19 10.50 5.53 12.68
N ALA A 20 9.48 6.37 12.82
CA ALA A 20 9.22 7.51 11.95
C ALA A 20 10.25 8.64 12.16
N ASP A 21 10.42 9.49 11.15
CA ASP A 21 11.30 10.66 11.21
C ASP A 21 10.69 11.86 11.95
N SER A 22 9.36 11.87 12.10
CA SER A 22 8.59 12.94 12.72
C SER A 22 7.24 12.43 13.24
N GLN A 23 6.49 13.31 13.92
CA GLN A 23 5.11 13.05 14.32
C GLN A 23 4.09 13.20 13.16
N LEU A 24 4.53 13.64 11.99
CA LEU A 24 3.74 13.74 10.76
C LEU A 24 4.46 13.03 9.60
N PRO A 25 4.75 11.72 9.73
CA PRO A 25 5.51 11.03 8.69
C PRO A 25 4.66 10.86 7.43
N GLU A 26 5.31 10.91 6.28
CA GLU A 26 4.73 10.36 5.06
C GLU A 26 4.82 8.83 5.12
N ILE A 27 3.67 8.17 5.08
CA ILE A 27 3.55 6.73 4.95
C ILE A 27 3.56 6.42 3.46
N SER A 28 4.49 5.59 3.01
CA SER A 28 4.60 5.19 1.61
C SER A 28 4.91 3.70 1.45
N VAL A 29 4.49 3.16 0.31
CA VAL A 29 4.75 1.78 -0.09
C VAL A 29 4.68 1.69 -1.60
N ARG A 30 5.53 0.87 -2.19
CA ARG A 30 5.50 0.61 -3.63
C ARG A 30 4.73 -0.67 -3.93
N VAL A 31 3.79 -0.58 -4.88
CA VAL A 31 2.98 -1.70 -5.36
C VAL A 31 3.18 -1.85 -6.87
N PHE A 32 3.64 -3.02 -7.29
CA PHE A 32 3.92 -3.28 -8.72
C PHE A 32 3.67 -4.74 -9.09
N ASP A 33 3.34 -4.97 -10.35
CA ASP A 33 3.26 -6.30 -10.93
C ASP A 33 4.00 -6.29 -12.29
N ASN A 34 4.74 -7.35 -12.60
CA ASN A 34 5.65 -7.39 -13.74
C ASN A 34 5.09 -8.12 -14.97
N GLN A 35 3.85 -8.61 -14.91
CA GLN A 35 3.23 -9.39 -15.99
C GLN A 35 1.94 -8.74 -16.48
N SER A 36 0.91 -8.65 -15.63
CA SER A 36 -0.39 -8.09 -16.00
C SER A 36 -0.60 -6.66 -15.54
N GLY A 37 0.21 -6.18 -14.59
CA GLY A 37 0.09 -4.85 -13.98
C GLY A 37 -0.92 -4.82 -12.84
N VAL A 38 -0.91 -3.73 -12.08
CA VAL A 38 -1.75 -3.55 -10.88
C VAL A 38 -3.05 -2.85 -11.25
N ILE A 39 -4.17 -3.26 -10.64
CA ILE A 39 -5.46 -2.55 -10.71
C ILE A 39 -5.43 -1.41 -9.68
N PRO A 40 -5.32 -0.12 -10.05
CA PRO A 40 -5.18 0.94 -9.05
C PRO A 40 -6.38 1.02 -8.09
N ALA A 41 -7.59 0.79 -8.60
CA ALA A 41 -8.81 0.83 -7.79
C ALA A 41 -8.95 -0.33 -6.77
N SER A 42 -8.12 -1.36 -6.82
CA SER A 42 -8.10 -2.43 -5.80
C SER A 42 -7.17 -2.10 -4.63
N ILE A 43 -6.28 -1.12 -4.81
CA ILE A 43 -5.35 -0.67 -3.76
C ILE A 43 -6.15 -0.14 -2.59
N ARG A 44 -5.91 -0.72 -1.41
CA ARG A 44 -6.51 -0.28 -0.16
C ARG A 44 -5.48 -0.27 0.96
N MET A 45 -5.25 0.90 1.55
CA MET A 45 -4.38 1.10 2.70
C MET A 45 -5.21 1.41 3.94
N THR A 46 -4.87 0.77 5.06
CA THR A 46 -5.42 1.11 6.37
C THR A 46 -4.33 1.52 7.33
N LEU A 47 -4.62 2.50 8.18
CA LEU A 47 -3.81 2.91 9.32
C LEU A 47 -4.60 2.63 10.60
N ASP A 48 -4.07 1.79 11.48
CA ASP A 48 -4.73 1.33 12.71
C ASP A 48 -6.15 0.76 12.49
N GLY A 49 -6.36 0.16 11.32
CA GLY A 49 -7.64 -0.40 10.91
C GLY A 49 -8.61 0.59 10.24
N GLU A 50 -8.31 1.89 10.23
CA GLU A 50 -9.07 2.90 9.47
C GLU A 50 -8.61 2.93 8.02
N VAL A 51 -9.55 2.96 7.07
CA VAL A 51 -9.23 3.09 5.64
C VAL A 51 -8.79 4.51 5.33
N VAL A 52 -7.54 4.67 4.91
CA VAL A 52 -6.95 5.98 4.57
C VAL A 52 -6.75 6.16 3.07
N VAL A 53 -6.56 5.06 2.33
CA VAL A 53 -6.51 5.05 0.86
C VAL A 53 -7.39 3.92 0.34
N ASP A 54 -8.24 4.22 -0.63
CA ASP A 54 -9.06 3.27 -1.36
C ASP A 54 -9.43 3.80 -2.76
N ALA A 55 -10.31 3.08 -3.48
CA ALA A 55 -10.77 3.47 -4.81
C ALA A 55 -11.37 4.88 -4.90
N ALA A 56 -11.92 5.44 -3.81
CA ALA A 56 -12.56 6.74 -3.82
C ALA A 56 -11.56 7.90 -3.82
N ASN A 57 -10.35 7.69 -3.28
CA ASN A 57 -9.30 8.72 -3.19
C ASN A 57 -7.96 8.34 -3.83
N ILE A 58 -7.83 7.15 -4.42
CA ILE A 58 -6.57 6.63 -4.98
C ILE A 58 -5.88 7.60 -5.95
N GLY A 59 -6.63 8.41 -6.70
CA GLY A 59 -6.08 9.39 -7.65
C GLY A 59 -5.22 10.49 -7.00
N SER A 60 -5.33 10.70 -5.70
CA SER A 60 -4.49 11.65 -4.94
C SER A 60 -3.31 10.97 -4.24
N HIS A 61 -3.28 9.64 -4.20
CA HIS A 61 -2.38 8.86 -3.35
C HIS A 61 -1.51 7.87 -4.11
N TYR A 62 -1.83 7.57 -5.37
CA TYR A 62 -1.09 6.61 -6.19
C TYR A 62 -0.41 7.29 -7.38
N ASP A 63 0.91 7.16 -7.47
CA ASP A 63 1.69 7.51 -8.64
C ASP A 63 1.86 6.27 -9.53
N ALA A 64 1.17 6.29 -10.68
CA ALA A 64 1.22 5.19 -11.64
C ALA A 64 2.55 5.09 -12.41
N SER A 65 3.42 6.11 -12.31
CA SER A 65 4.72 6.11 -13.01
C SER A 65 5.77 5.25 -12.30
N ASP A 66 5.72 5.16 -10.98
CA ASP A 66 6.66 4.37 -10.17
C ASP A 66 5.97 3.28 -9.32
N GLY A 67 4.64 3.35 -9.16
CA GLY A 67 3.83 2.42 -8.37
C GLY A 67 3.74 2.79 -6.89
N THR A 68 4.12 4.01 -6.51
CA THR A 68 4.12 4.45 -5.12
C THR A 68 2.71 4.82 -4.66
N VAL A 69 2.29 4.28 -3.52
CA VAL A 69 1.13 4.72 -2.76
C VAL A 69 1.62 5.52 -1.57
N SER A 70 1.17 6.76 -1.38
CA SER A 70 1.56 7.61 -0.26
C SER A 70 0.38 8.21 0.49
N TYR A 71 0.54 8.41 1.80
CA TYR A 71 -0.44 9.01 2.68
C TYR A 71 0.26 9.80 3.80
N THR A 72 -0.14 11.04 3.99
CA THR A 72 0.28 11.87 5.13
C THR A 72 -0.90 12.01 6.10
N PRO A 73 -0.76 11.62 7.37
CA PRO A 73 -1.79 11.82 8.38
C PRO A 73 -2.18 13.31 8.50
N PRO A 74 -3.48 13.63 8.61
CA PRO A 74 -3.94 15.02 8.69
C PRO A 74 -3.60 15.70 10.03
N THR A 75 -3.27 14.91 11.05
CA THR A 75 -2.94 15.37 12.40
C THR A 75 -1.68 14.66 12.87
N ALA A 76 -0.84 15.37 13.63
CA ALA A 76 0.36 14.81 14.22
C ALA A 76 0.02 13.68 15.20
N PHE A 77 0.77 12.59 15.13
CA PHE A 77 0.69 11.51 16.10
C PHE A 77 1.29 11.91 17.44
N GLU A 78 0.87 11.23 18.50
CA GLU A 78 1.46 11.39 19.83
C GLU A 78 2.88 10.80 19.85
N ALA A 79 3.83 11.50 20.47
CA ALA A 79 5.20 11.00 20.61
C ALA A 79 5.21 9.67 21.38
N GLY A 80 5.96 8.68 20.89
CA GLY A 80 6.04 7.34 21.46
C GLY A 80 4.85 6.42 21.15
N SER A 81 3.86 6.85 20.36
CA SER A 81 2.80 5.95 19.88
C SER A 81 3.35 4.92 18.88
N VAL A 82 2.60 3.83 18.68
CA VAL A 82 2.89 2.81 17.67
C VAL A 82 1.69 2.72 16.74
N HIS A 83 1.96 2.71 15.44
CA HIS A 83 0.95 2.63 14.40
C HIS A 83 1.19 1.42 13.50
N LEU A 84 0.09 0.83 13.03
CA LEU A 84 0.10 -0.33 12.14
C LEU A 84 -0.52 0.04 10.79
N VAL A 85 0.21 -0.20 9.71
CA VAL A 85 -0.26 0.01 8.35
C VAL A 85 -0.49 -1.34 7.69
N SER A 86 -1.64 -1.50 7.04
CA SER A 86 -1.91 -2.64 6.17
C SER A 86 -2.18 -2.14 4.75
N ILE A 87 -1.75 -2.92 3.76
CA ILE A 87 -1.98 -2.64 2.34
C ILE A 87 -2.44 -3.93 1.67
N GLN A 88 -3.35 -3.80 0.70
CA GLN A 88 -3.68 -4.86 -0.24
C GLN A 88 -3.80 -4.29 -1.65
N ALA A 89 -3.53 -5.11 -2.66
CA ALA A 89 -3.72 -4.77 -4.06
C ALA A 89 -3.92 -6.03 -4.90
N ASP A 90 -4.63 -5.86 -6.02
CA ASP A 90 -4.88 -6.89 -7.03
C ASP A 90 -4.18 -6.56 -8.35
N HIS A 91 -3.77 -7.58 -9.12
CA HIS A 91 -3.34 -7.44 -10.51
C HIS A 91 -4.49 -7.72 -11.51
N PHE A 92 -4.29 -7.41 -12.80
CA PHE A 92 -5.34 -7.54 -13.83
C PHE A 92 -5.70 -8.98 -14.20
N ALA A 93 -4.76 -9.93 -14.10
CA ALA A 93 -5.04 -11.33 -14.38
C ALA A 93 -5.91 -11.99 -13.29
N THR A 94 -6.67 -13.01 -13.65
CA THR A 94 -7.57 -13.72 -12.73
C THR A 94 -7.19 -15.19 -12.54
N ASN A 95 -6.12 -15.65 -13.19
CA ASN A 95 -5.65 -17.02 -13.15
C ASN A 95 -4.12 -17.06 -12.92
N PRO A 96 -3.61 -17.87 -11.96
CA PRO A 96 -4.37 -18.65 -11.00
C PRO A 96 -4.93 -17.76 -9.89
N ALA A 97 -6.10 -18.14 -9.37
CA ALA A 97 -6.86 -17.30 -8.43
C ALA A 97 -6.09 -16.96 -7.14
N ASP A 98 -5.11 -17.78 -6.74
CA ASP A 98 -4.27 -17.57 -5.56
C ASP A 98 -3.15 -16.54 -5.75
N LYS A 99 -3.02 -15.96 -6.96
CA LYS A 99 -2.02 -14.93 -7.26
C LYS A 99 -2.63 -13.53 -7.44
N VAL A 100 -3.96 -13.45 -7.60
CA VAL A 100 -4.65 -12.18 -7.91
C VAL A 100 -4.32 -11.08 -6.91
N THR A 101 -4.30 -11.40 -5.63
CA THR A 101 -4.20 -10.43 -4.54
C THR A 101 -2.91 -10.63 -3.75
N SER A 102 -2.26 -9.53 -3.40
CA SER A 102 -1.24 -9.47 -2.35
C SER A 102 -1.69 -8.54 -1.24
N ALA A 103 -1.29 -8.89 -0.01
CA ALA A 103 -1.47 -8.05 1.16
C ALA A 103 -0.24 -8.11 2.06
N ASP A 104 0.04 -7.02 2.76
CA ASP A 104 1.12 -6.94 3.73
C ASP A 104 0.75 -5.99 4.87
N THR A 105 1.47 -6.09 5.98
CA THR A 105 1.29 -5.24 7.16
C THR A 105 2.64 -4.93 7.79
N TRP A 106 2.86 -3.67 8.14
CA TRP A 106 4.06 -3.23 8.85
C TRP A 106 3.71 -2.16 9.89
N GLY A 107 4.63 -1.90 10.80
CA GLY A 107 4.43 -0.91 11.85
C GLY A 107 5.63 -0.01 12.05
N PHE A 108 5.35 1.12 12.70
CA PHE A 108 6.35 2.10 13.11
C PHE A 108 5.95 2.74 14.44
N SER A 109 6.94 3.15 15.21
CA SER A 109 6.80 4.03 16.36
C SER A 109 7.05 5.48 15.96
N VAL A 110 6.50 6.40 16.75
CA VAL A 110 6.65 7.84 16.56
C VAL A 110 7.73 8.37 17.51
N PRO A 111 8.66 9.23 17.05
CA PRO A 111 9.75 9.75 17.87
C PRO A 111 9.28 10.65 19.03
#